data_AF-A0A3M1H1U9-F1
#
_entry.id   AF-A0A3M1H1U9-F1
#
_cell.length_a   1.000
_cell.length_b   1.000
_cell.length_c   1.000
_cell.angle_alpha   90.00
_cell.angle_beta   90.00
_cell.angle_gamma   90.00
#
_symmetry.space_group_name_H-M   'P 1'
#
loop_
_entity.id
_entity.type
_entity.pdbx_description
1 polymer ?
#
loop_
_entity_poly.entity_id
_entity_poly.type
_entity_poly.pdbx_seq_one_letter_code
_entity_poly.pdbx_strand_id
1 'polypeptide(L)'
;MQKSFLIILFLSLLGGLGLSASPLFGQSKKEFSPLELEKKLQKIAVYGRKRTVLITVSLYMHGTLRRGYGSGAIISKDGYILTCAHVVELGNRIQVTLWNGKSYTAKKLGLNPVQDFALLKIKSPQPLPYFPIGNSQKLKLGQWVVAFGHPGGPYKDLKPAVSCGRITGLRRKLYLRQNKKFYNQAIRTDIPIFMGNSGGPLIDLNGNLIGINGAIIFINKNSYAIPIHQIMAKIEALKKGNRIAGVLPSLKDQVDIRKEIRPGDMKRIYLRLWRSFYDMTIGRALRFIKKWWKKIFSPKLPFLE
;
A
#
# COMPACT_ATOMS: atom_id res chain seq x y z
N MET A 1 -6.47 -36.87 43.66
CA MET A 1 -7.42 -35.77 43.43
C MET A 1 -7.18 -34.67 44.47
N GLN A 2 -7.16 -33.43 43.99
CA GLN A 2 -6.82 -32.18 44.67
C GLN A 2 -7.55 -31.95 46.01
N LYS A 3 -6.85 -31.33 46.98
CA LYS A 3 -7.41 -30.21 47.77
C LYS A 3 -6.32 -29.19 48.13
N SER A 4 -6.52 -28.00 47.56
CA SER A 4 -6.11 -26.62 47.88
C SER A 4 -5.60 -26.33 49.30
N PHE A 5 -4.62 -25.42 49.45
CA PHE A 5 -4.80 -24.07 50.04
C PHE A 5 -3.48 -23.27 50.16
N LEU A 6 -3.40 -22.21 49.34
CA LEU A 6 -2.96 -20.82 49.54
C LEU A 6 -2.28 -20.34 50.86
N ILE A 7 -1.10 -19.69 50.71
CA ILE A 7 -0.49 -18.48 51.39
C ILE A 7 -0.16 -18.59 52.90
N ILE A 8 1.05 -18.24 53.39
CA ILE A 8 1.56 -16.93 53.93
C ILE A 8 3.10 -17.06 54.09
N LEU A 9 3.96 -16.32 53.38
CA LEU A 9 4.66 -15.05 53.73
C LEU A 9 5.61 -15.10 54.96
N PHE A 10 6.92 -14.85 54.75
CA PHE A 10 7.87 -14.06 55.59
C PHE A 10 9.24 -14.02 54.86
N LEU A 11 9.67 -12.92 54.21
CA LEU A 11 10.56 -11.86 54.73
C LEU A 11 11.73 -12.44 55.56
N SER A 12 13.02 -12.18 55.35
CA SER A 12 13.78 -11.22 54.55
C SER A 12 15.27 -11.41 54.93
N LEU A 13 16.18 -10.93 54.06
CA LEU A 13 17.58 -10.55 54.36
C LEU A 13 18.65 -11.64 54.60
N LEU A 14 19.50 -11.81 53.58
CA LEU A 14 20.97 -11.85 53.59
C LEU A 14 21.34 -11.80 52.07
N GLY A 15 21.93 -10.76 51.50
CA GLY A 15 23.14 -10.10 51.94
C GLY A 15 24.32 -10.60 51.09
N GLY A 16 24.53 -9.99 49.92
CA GLY A 16 25.84 -9.94 49.24
C GLY A 16 26.26 -11.16 48.41
N LEU A 17 26.11 -11.04 47.09
CA LEU A 17 27.13 -11.45 46.11
C LEU A 17 26.82 -10.72 44.80
N GLY A 18 27.63 -9.71 44.50
CA GLY A 18 27.55 -8.92 43.28
C GLY A 18 27.88 -9.75 42.06
N LEU A 19 26.85 -10.19 41.34
CA LEU A 19 26.94 -10.47 39.92
C LEU A 19 26.30 -9.28 39.22
N SER A 20 27.14 -8.35 38.75
CA SER A 20 26.71 -7.29 37.85
C SER A 20 26.29 -7.93 36.53
N ALA A 21 25.00 -8.31 36.43
CA ALA A 21 24.38 -8.59 35.15
C ALA A 21 24.33 -7.26 34.39
N SER A 22 25.31 -7.03 33.53
CA SER A 22 25.27 -5.92 32.59
C SER A 22 23.98 -6.04 31.77
N PRO A 23 23.12 -5.00 31.71
CA PRO A 23 21.97 -5.06 30.83
C PRO A 23 22.47 -5.03 29.39
N LEU A 24 22.50 -6.20 28.74
CA LEU A 24 22.54 -6.35 27.28
C LEU A 24 21.18 -5.93 26.70
N PHE A 25 20.74 -4.70 26.97
CA PHE A 25 19.62 -4.07 26.29
C PHE A 25 20.16 -2.88 25.49
N GLY A 26 20.44 -3.17 24.22
CA GLY A 26 20.90 -2.21 23.26
C GLY A 26 19.98 -1.00 23.16
N GLN A 27 20.60 0.16 22.93
CA GLN A 27 20.02 1.45 22.57
C GLN A 27 18.50 1.46 22.47
N SER A 28 17.86 2.02 23.49
CA SER A 28 16.48 2.48 23.46
C SER A 28 16.21 3.18 22.13
N LYS A 29 15.51 2.50 21.21
CA LYS A 29 14.91 3.16 20.05
C LYS A 29 13.97 4.18 20.66
N LYS A 30 14.18 5.48 20.37
CA LYS A 30 13.27 6.56 20.75
C LYS A 30 11.91 6.29 20.11
N GLU A 31 11.08 5.49 20.75
CA GLU A 31 9.70 5.27 20.36
C GLU A 31 8.92 6.54 20.68
N PHE A 32 8.12 7.00 19.73
CA PHE A 32 7.22 8.13 19.96
C PHE A 32 6.24 7.75 21.06
N SER A 33 5.95 8.70 21.95
CA SER A 33 4.73 8.57 22.76
C SER A 33 3.51 8.46 21.85
N PRO A 34 2.42 7.80 22.28
CA PRO A 34 1.21 7.68 21.46
C PRO A 34 0.69 9.02 20.94
N LEU A 35 0.71 10.06 21.79
CA LEU A 35 0.25 11.40 21.45
C LEU A 35 1.14 12.11 20.42
N GLU A 36 2.47 11.98 20.56
CA GLU A 36 3.41 12.54 19.56
C GLU A 36 3.23 11.87 18.21
N LEU A 37 3.09 10.54 18.20
CA LEU A 37 2.85 9.79 16.98
C LEU A 37 1.54 10.23 16.31
N GLU A 38 0.46 10.34 17.08
CA GLU A 38 -0.83 10.79 16.56
C GLU A 38 -0.73 12.17 15.91
N LYS A 39 -0.17 13.16 16.63
CA LYS A 39 0.05 14.52 16.10
C LYS A 39 0.88 14.50 14.82
N LYS A 40 1.93 13.67 14.77
CA LYS A 40 2.79 13.54 13.58
C LYS A 40 2.03 12.94 12.40
N LEU A 41 1.23 11.89 12.64
CA LEU A 41 0.40 11.24 11.63
C LEU A 41 -0.69 12.18 11.09
N GLN A 42 -1.34 12.96 11.94
CA GLN A 42 -2.34 13.96 11.51
C GLN A 42 -1.72 15.00 10.56
N LYS A 43 -0.56 15.57 10.93
CA LYS A 43 0.18 16.51 10.07
C LYS A 43 0.57 15.87 8.75
N ILE A 44 1.08 14.64 8.78
CA ILE A 44 1.48 13.90 7.59
C ILE A 44 0.30 13.56 6.69
N ALA A 45 -0.86 13.24 7.25
CA ALA A 45 -2.06 12.95 6.48
C ALA A 45 -2.47 14.15 5.62
N VAL A 46 -2.45 15.36 6.17
CA VAL A 46 -2.74 16.60 5.41
C VAL A 46 -1.67 16.84 4.36
N TYR A 47 -0.39 16.71 4.74
CA TYR A 47 0.76 16.90 3.86
C TYR A 47 0.73 15.96 2.64
N GLY A 48 0.53 14.66 2.87
CA GLY A 48 0.60 13.63 1.84
C GLY A 48 -0.62 13.61 0.94
N ARG A 49 -1.82 13.94 1.45
CA ARG A 49 -3.02 14.07 0.62
C ARG A 49 -2.84 15.08 -0.50
N LYS A 50 -2.26 16.24 -0.19
CA LYS A 50 -2.03 17.31 -1.19
C LYS A 50 -1.09 16.90 -2.33
N ARG A 51 -0.26 15.87 -2.12
CA ARG A 51 0.80 15.42 -3.06
C ARG A 51 0.48 14.08 -3.72
N THR A 52 -0.67 13.50 -3.40
CA THR A 52 -1.15 12.23 -3.92
C THR A 52 -2.29 12.49 -4.90
N VAL A 53 -2.31 11.77 -6.01
CA VAL A 53 -3.32 11.94 -7.06
C VAL A 53 -4.12 10.67 -7.29
N LEU A 54 -5.36 10.83 -7.75
CA LEU A 54 -6.14 9.76 -8.36
C LEU A 54 -5.73 9.64 -9.82
N ILE A 55 -5.54 8.41 -10.29
CA ILE A 55 -5.31 8.11 -11.69
C ILE A 55 -6.53 7.36 -12.22
N THR A 56 -7.14 7.90 -13.25
CA THR A 56 -8.24 7.26 -13.98
C THR A 56 -7.75 6.89 -15.36
N VAL A 57 -7.88 5.61 -15.70
CA VAL A 57 -7.50 5.09 -17.01
C VAL A 57 -8.76 4.63 -17.73
N SER A 58 -8.96 5.17 -18.92
CA SER A 58 -10.10 4.88 -19.78
C SER A 58 -9.69 3.99 -20.94
N LEU A 59 -10.39 2.87 -21.11
CA LEU A 59 -10.19 1.91 -22.19
C LEU A 59 -11.52 1.68 -22.91
N TYR A 60 -11.52 1.80 -24.23
CA TYR A 60 -12.65 1.41 -25.06
C TYR A 60 -12.47 -0.06 -25.48
N MET A 61 -13.40 -0.92 -25.09
CA MET A 61 -13.44 -2.33 -25.50
C MET A 61 -14.81 -2.64 -26.07
N HIS A 62 -14.87 -3.12 -27.32
CA HIS A 62 -16.12 -3.49 -27.99
C HIS A 62 -17.22 -2.40 -27.88
N GLY A 63 -16.87 -1.15 -28.19
CA GLY A 63 -17.80 -0.01 -28.09
C GLY A 63 -18.13 0.46 -26.66
N THR A 64 -17.68 -0.24 -25.62
CA THR A 64 -17.97 0.10 -24.22
C THR A 64 -16.76 0.77 -23.55
N LEU A 65 -16.99 1.91 -22.89
CA LEU A 65 -15.98 2.59 -22.08
C LEU A 65 -15.84 1.90 -20.72
N ARG A 66 -14.65 1.35 -20.44
CA ARG A 66 -14.28 0.81 -19.13
C ARG A 66 -13.28 1.76 -18.45
N ARG A 67 -13.42 1.93 -17.13
CA ARG A 67 -12.51 2.75 -16.32
C ARG A 67 -11.79 1.88 -15.30
N GLY A 68 -10.47 2.06 -15.22
CA GLY A 68 -9.61 1.57 -14.15
C GLY A 68 -9.14 2.72 -13.27
N TYR A 69 -8.93 2.44 -11.99
CA TYR A 69 -8.46 3.43 -11.03
C TYR A 69 -7.16 2.99 -10.36
N GLY A 70 -6.30 3.95 -10.09
CA GLY A 70 -5.09 3.80 -9.31
C GLY A 70 -4.71 5.11 -8.64
N SER A 71 -3.52 5.17 -8.09
CA SER A 71 -3.00 6.35 -7.41
C SER A 71 -1.64 6.75 -7.97
N GLY A 72 -1.20 7.96 -7.67
CA GLY A 72 0.12 8.46 -8.06
C GLY A 72 0.72 9.40 -7.03
N ALA A 73 2.05 9.52 -7.07
CA ALA A 73 2.82 10.44 -6.24
C ALA A 73 3.40 11.56 -7.11
N ILE A 74 3.09 12.82 -6.78
CA ILE A 74 3.70 13.98 -7.46
C ILE A 74 5.14 14.12 -6.95
N ILE A 75 6.12 14.12 -7.84
CA ILE A 75 7.57 14.16 -7.49
C ILE A 75 8.28 15.44 -7.95
N SER A 76 7.55 16.37 -8.56
CA SER A 76 8.13 17.63 -9.03
C SER A 76 7.07 18.73 -9.13
N LYS A 77 7.51 19.99 -9.02
CA LYS A 77 6.66 21.17 -9.14
C LYS A 77 6.02 21.31 -10.53
N ASP A 78 6.67 20.82 -11.57
CA ASP A 78 6.23 20.92 -12.96
C ASP A 78 5.32 19.75 -13.38
N GLY A 79 5.12 18.73 -12.53
CA GLY A 79 4.05 17.75 -12.69
C GLY A 79 4.45 16.38 -13.22
N TYR A 80 5.69 15.95 -12.95
CA TYR A 80 6.04 14.53 -12.99
C TYR A 80 5.37 13.75 -11.85
N ILE A 81 4.78 12.61 -12.20
CA ILE A 81 4.02 11.75 -11.29
C ILE A 81 4.48 10.30 -11.45
N LEU A 82 4.82 9.65 -10.33
CA LEU A 82 5.10 8.23 -10.28
C LEU A 82 3.82 7.42 -10.02
N THR A 83 3.73 6.25 -10.63
CA THR A 83 2.66 5.27 -10.40
C THR A 83 3.14 3.86 -10.74
N CYS A 84 2.27 2.85 -10.58
CA CYS A 84 2.58 1.49 -11.02
C CYS A 84 2.37 1.33 -12.53
N ALA A 85 3.24 0.56 -13.18
CA ALA A 85 3.11 0.30 -14.62
C ALA A 85 1.78 -0.38 -14.95
N HIS A 86 1.36 -1.37 -14.16
CA HIS A 86 0.11 -2.09 -14.41
C HIS A 86 -1.16 -1.22 -14.33
N VAL A 87 -1.10 -0.04 -13.72
CA VAL A 87 -2.22 0.92 -13.69
C VAL A 87 -2.40 1.55 -15.06
N VAL A 88 -1.31 1.87 -15.75
CA VAL A 88 -1.29 2.72 -16.96
C VAL A 88 -0.84 2.00 -18.23
N GLU A 89 -0.56 0.70 -18.15
CA GLU A 89 -0.04 -0.09 -19.27
C GLU A 89 -1.05 -0.20 -20.41
N LEU A 90 -2.32 -0.53 -20.10
CA LEU A 90 -3.38 -0.85 -21.07
C LEU A 90 -4.28 0.35 -21.43
N GLY A 91 -3.92 1.56 -21.02
CA GLY A 91 -4.77 2.74 -21.14
C GLY A 91 -4.44 3.63 -22.33
N ASN A 92 -5.46 4.00 -23.11
CA ASN A 92 -5.31 4.96 -24.22
C ASN A 92 -5.47 6.41 -23.75
N ARG A 93 -6.25 6.63 -22.69
CA ARG A 93 -6.45 7.95 -22.07
C ARG A 93 -6.25 7.87 -20.58
N ILE A 94 -5.31 8.67 -20.07
CA ILE A 94 -4.97 8.74 -18.64
C ILE A 94 -5.35 10.13 -18.14
N GLN A 95 -6.21 10.17 -17.13
CA GLN A 95 -6.54 11.38 -16.39
C GLN A 95 -5.94 11.30 -14.98
N VAL A 96 -5.44 12.44 -14.52
CA VAL A 96 -4.94 12.64 -13.17
C VAL A 96 -5.83 13.65 -12.48
N THR A 97 -6.43 13.27 -11.36
CA THR A 97 -7.24 14.17 -10.52
C THR A 97 -6.47 14.48 -9.25
N LEU A 98 -6.27 15.76 -8.97
CA LEU A 98 -5.61 16.25 -7.77
C LEU A 98 -6.56 16.23 -6.58
N TRP A 99 -6.01 16.36 -5.37
CA TRP A 99 -6.75 16.42 -4.10
C TRP A 99 -7.81 17.55 -4.02
N ASN A 100 -7.70 18.57 -4.87
CA ASN A 100 -8.64 19.70 -4.95
C ASN A 100 -9.67 19.53 -6.08
N GLY A 101 -9.75 18.35 -6.69
CA GLY A 101 -10.69 18.02 -7.77
C GLY A 101 -10.26 18.45 -9.17
N LYS A 102 -9.21 19.28 -9.31
CA LYS A 102 -8.69 19.65 -10.63
C LYS A 102 -8.16 18.41 -11.35
N SER A 103 -8.57 18.24 -12.60
CA SER A 103 -8.23 17.08 -13.42
C SER A 103 -7.44 17.48 -14.66
N TYR A 104 -6.45 16.67 -15.01
CA TYR A 104 -5.53 16.91 -16.12
C TYR A 104 -5.36 15.65 -16.95
N THR A 105 -5.29 15.80 -18.26
CA THR A 105 -4.83 14.72 -19.14
C THR A 105 -3.34 14.51 -18.91
N ALA A 106 -2.95 13.26 -18.66
CA ALA A 106 -1.56 12.89 -18.42
C ALA A 106 -0.96 12.20 -19.64
N LYS A 107 0.28 12.57 -19.97
CA LYS A 107 1.12 11.83 -20.91
C LYS A 107 1.87 10.75 -20.14
N LYS A 108 1.78 9.51 -20.59
CA LYS A 108 2.70 8.44 -20.16
C LYS A 108 4.03 8.67 -20.83
N LEU A 109 5.07 8.95 -20.06
CA LEU A 109 6.42 9.13 -20.57
C LEU A 109 7.07 7.77 -20.76
N GLY A 110 7.51 7.14 -19.68
CA GLY A 110 8.14 5.82 -19.71
C GLY A 110 7.55 4.88 -18.68
N LEU A 111 7.84 3.59 -18.84
CA LEU A 111 7.45 2.57 -17.85
C LEU A 111 8.44 1.40 -17.85
N ASN A 112 8.56 0.75 -16.70
CA ASN A 112 9.20 -0.55 -16.57
C ASN A 112 8.10 -1.58 -16.25
N PRO A 113 7.73 -2.42 -17.23
CA PRO A 113 6.63 -3.34 -17.03
C PRO A 113 7.00 -4.43 -16.04
N VAL A 114 8.25 -4.90 -15.98
CA VAL A 114 8.64 -6.02 -15.10
C VAL A 114 8.72 -5.57 -13.65
N GLN A 115 9.37 -4.45 -13.36
CA GLN A 115 9.49 -3.89 -12.01
C GLN A 115 8.31 -2.99 -11.61
N ASP A 116 7.32 -2.86 -12.49
CA ASP A 116 5.99 -2.33 -12.24
C ASP A 116 5.91 -0.85 -11.83
N PHE A 117 6.75 0.01 -12.40
CA PHE A 117 6.66 1.46 -12.20
C PHE A 117 6.54 2.22 -13.52
N ALA A 118 5.90 3.38 -13.48
CA ALA A 118 5.73 4.27 -14.63
C ALA A 118 5.86 5.73 -14.22
N LEU A 119 6.23 6.57 -15.20
CA LEU A 119 6.31 8.01 -15.07
C LEU A 119 5.26 8.66 -15.98
N LEU A 120 4.44 9.52 -15.38
CA LEU A 120 3.49 10.36 -16.07
C LEU A 120 3.94 11.82 -16.01
N LYS A 121 3.41 12.62 -16.93
CA LYS A 121 3.54 14.08 -16.94
C LYS A 121 2.19 14.73 -17.16
N ILE A 122 1.86 15.70 -16.32
CA ILE A 122 0.74 16.62 -16.55
C ILE A 122 1.25 18.04 -16.80
N LYS A 123 0.39 18.88 -17.38
CA LYS A 123 0.63 20.32 -17.54
C LYS A 123 -0.31 21.04 -16.58
N SER A 124 0.23 21.56 -15.48
CA SER A 124 -0.50 22.42 -14.54
C SER A 124 -0.08 23.87 -14.78
N PRO A 125 -1.02 24.83 -14.78
CA PRO A 125 -0.68 26.25 -14.89
C PRO A 125 0.03 26.78 -13.64
N GLN A 126 -0.13 26.11 -12.49
CA GLN A 126 0.50 26.48 -11.22
C GLN A 126 1.48 25.41 -10.75
N PRO A 127 2.57 25.79 -10.04
CA PRO A 127 3.47 24.84 -9.40
C PRO A 127 2.71 23.88 -8.48
N LEU A 128 2.98 22.58 -8.62
CA LEU A 128 2.32 21.56 -7.82
C LEU A 128 3.06 21.29 -6.51
N PRO A 129 2.36 20.99 -5.40
CA PRO A 129 2.99 20.38 -4.25
C PRO A 129 3.50 18.99 -4.62
N TYR A 130 4.72 18.66 -4.21
CA TYR A 130 5.35 17.38 -4.54
C TYR A 130 6.07 16.79 -3.32
N PHE A 131 6.34 15.49 -3.37
CA PHE A 131 7.12 14.80 -2.36
C PHE A 131 8.62 14.94 -2.63
N PRO A 132 9.43 15.31 -1.63
CA PRO A 132 10.87 15.12 -1.69
C PRO A 132 11.18 13.62 -1.73
N ILE A 133 12.24 13.27 -2.44
CA ILE A 133 12.69 11.89 -2.57
C ILE A 133 13.47 11.49 -1.32
N GLY A 134 13.05 10.41 -0.68
CA GLY A 134 13.74 9.83 0.47
C GLY A 134 14.77 8.77 0.06
N ASN A 135 15.49 8.23 1.06
CA ASN A 135 16.45 7.16 0.85
C ASN A 135 15.89 5.81 1.33
N SER A 136 15.39 5.01 0.39
CA SER A 136 14.85 3.68 0.69
C SER A 136 15.91 2.62 1.03
N GLN A 137 17.19 2.89 0.82
CA GLN A 137 18.28 1.98 1.19
C GLN A 137 18.64 2.08 2.68
N LYS A 138 18.27 3.18 3.35
CA LYS A 138 18.53 3.43 4.79
C LYS A 138 17.35 3.05 5.70
N LEU A 139 16.30 2.43 5.16
CA LEU A 139 15.12 2.02 5.92
C LEU A 139 15.47 0.95 6.96
N LYS A 140 14.73 0.94 8.07
CA LYS A 140 14.89 -0.03 9.16
C LYS A 140 13.59 -0.78 9.44
N LEU A 141 13.70 -2.02 9.90
CA LEU A 141 12.55 -2.79 10.39
C LEU A 141 11.91 -2.10 11.61
N GLY A 142 10.58 -2.11 11.66
CA GLY A 142 9.78 -1.45 12.68
C GLY A 142 9.58 0.05 12.47
N GLN A 143 10.22 0.65 11.46
CA GLN A 143 10.07 2.07 11.16
C GLN A 143 8.63 2.38 10.73
N TRP A 144 8.04 3.43 11.31
CA TRP A 144 6.74 3.94 10.93
C TRP A 144 6.74 4.52 9.51
N VAL A 145 5.70 4.19 8.78
CA VAL A 145 5.47 4.62 7.41
C VAL A 145 3.99 4.91 7.19
N VAL A 146 3.70 5.75 6.20
CA VAL A 146 2.33 6.14 5.84
C VAL A 146 2.12 5.92 4.35
N ALA A 147 1.04 5.24 4.01
CA ALA A 147 0.60 4.97 2.65
C ALA A 147 -0.62 5.84 2.31
N PHE A 148 -0.68 6.29 1.06
CA PHE A 148 -1.81 7.04 0.52
C PHE A 148 -2.33 6.38 -0.75
N GLY A 149 -3.62 6.51 -1.01
CA GLY A 149 -4.22 6.09 -2.26
C GLY A 149 -5.73 6.22 -2.32
N HIS A 150 -6.32 5.72 -3.39
CA HIS A 150 -7.76 5.77 -3.66
C HIS A 150 -8.35 4.35 -3.75
N PRO A 151 -8.39 3.59 -2.63
CA PRO A 151 -8.86 2.23 -2.66
C PRO A 151 -10.34 2.16 -3.07
N GLY A 152 -10.62 1.38 -4.12
CA GLY A 152 -11.95 1.28 -4.73
C GLY A 152 -12.28 2.37 -5.75
N GLY A 153 -11.41 3.36 -5.96
CA GLY A 153 -11.62 4.48 -6.88
C GLY A 153 -11.89 5.83 -6.18
N PRO A 154 -12.49 6.81 -6.88
CA PRO A 154 -12.73 8.15 -6.33
C PRO A 154 -13.71 8.12 -5.15
N TYR A 155 -13.41 8.90 -4.11
CA TYR A 155 -14.33 9.21 -3.02
C TYR A 155 -15.13 10.48 -3.31
N LYS A 156 -16.19 10.72 -2.52
CA LYS A 156 -17.02 11.92 -2.65
C LYS A 156 -16.21 13.22 -2.53
N ASP A 157 -15.20 13.24 -1.66
CA ASP A 157 -14.34 14.40 -1.44
C ASP A 157 -13.05 14.38 -2.28
N LEU A 158 -12.86 13.35 -3.11
CA LEU A 158 -11.68 13.11 -3.96
C LEU A 158 -10.34 13.08 -3.21
N LYS A 159 -10.36 13.02 -1.87
CA LYS A 159 -9.14 12.99 -1.06
C LYS A 159 -8.66 11.54 -0.91
N PRO A 160 -7.36 11.26 -1.04
CA PRO A 160 -6.87 9.91 -0.85
C PRO A 160 -7.07 9.45 0.61
N ALA A 161 -7.36 8.16 0.74
CA ALA A 161 -7.30 7.44 2.00
C ALA A 161 -5.86 7.45 2.51
N VAL A 162 -5.74 7.45 3.84
CA VAL A 162 -4.46 7.44 4.54
C VAL A 162 -4.44 6.22 5.43
N SER A 163 -3.33 5.48 5.40
CA SER A 163 -3.11 4.33 6.27
C SER A 163 -1.69 4.36 6.78
N CYS A 164 -1.47 3.99 8.03
CA CYS A 164 -0.14 3.96 8.63
C CYS A 164 0.15 2.58 9.20
N GLY A 165 1.44 2.30 9.38
CA GLY A 165 1.92 1.02 9.87
C GLY A 165 3.45 1.03 9.94
N ARG A 166 4.03 -0.16 10.03
CA ARG A 166 5.47 -0.37 10.18
C ARG A 166 6.05 -1.17 9.03
N ILE A 167 7.34 -0.98 8.79
CA ILE A 167 8.12 -1.83 7.89
C ILE A 167 8.35 -3.18 8.57
N THR A 168 7.85 -4.26 7.96
CA THR A 168 7.98 -5.64 8.46
C THR A 168 8.94 -6.49 7.62
N GLY A 169 9.51 -5.92 6.55
CA GLY A 169 10.50 -6.59 5.72
C GLY A 169 11.15 -5.63 4.74
N LEU A 170 12.42 -5.86 4.45
CA LEU A 170 13.21 -5.09 3.50
C LEU A 170 13.83 -6.02 2.48
N ARG A 171 14.14 -5.50 1.30
CA ARG A 171 14.82 -6.22 0.22
C ARG A 171 14.12 -7.55 -0.14
N ARG A 172 12.79 -7.55 -0.07
CA ARG A 172 11.99 -8.74 -0.38
C ARG A 172 11.93 -8.95 -1.89
N LYS A 173 12.08 -10.20 -2.30
CA LYS A 173 11.93 -10.62 -3.68
C LYS A 173 10.54 -11.21 -3.88
N LEU A 174 9.78 -10.74 -4.86
CA LEU A 174 8.41 -11.20 -5.10
C LEU A 174 8.13 -11.38 -6.58
N TYR A 175 7.55 -12.53 -6.93
CA TYR A 175 6.89 -12.74 -8.21
C TYR A 175 5.40 -12.49 -8.09
N LEU A 176 4.86 -11.74 -9.04
CA LEU A 176 3.45 -11.34 -9.05
C LEU A 176 2.86 -11.49 -10.45
N ARG A 177 1.51 -11.56 -10.52
CA ARG A 177 0.73 -11.67 -11.76
C ARG A 177 1.22 -12.78 -12.70
N GLN A 178 1.16 -14.03 -12.25
CA GLN A 178 1.57 -15.20 -13.05
C GLN A 178 2.98 -15.01 -13.65
N ASN A 179 3.93 -14.60 -12.82
CA ASN A 179 5.34 -14.38 -13.19
C ASN A 179 5.63 -13.21 -14.15
N LYS A 180 4.67 -12.31 -14.41
CA LYS A 180 4.88 -11.16 -15.30
C LYS A 180 5.53 -9.96 -14.62
N LYS A 181 5.45 -9.85 -13.28
CA LYS A 181 6.01 -8.74 -12.51
C LYS A 181 6.97 -9.30 -11.46
N PHE A 182 8.09 -8.61 -11.26
CA PHE A 182 9.10 -8.96 -10.29
C PHE A 182 9.56 -7.75 -9.49
N TYR A 183 9.41 -7.84 -8.17
CA TYR A 183 9.93 -6.84 -7.26
C TYR A 183 11.21 -7.40 -6.64
N ASN A 184 12.37 -6.83 -6.97
CA ASN A 184 13.67 -7.38 -6.58
C ASN A 184 14.09 -6.98 -5.15
N GLN A 185 13.57 -5.87 -4.61
CA GLN A 185 13.93 -5.41 -3.26
C GLN A 185 12.75 -4.72 -2.54
N ALA A 186 11.55 -5.25 -2.69
CA ALA A 186 10.34 -4.65 -2.14
C ALA A 186 10.45 -4.32 -0.65
N ILE A 187 9.83 -3.20 -0.29
CA ILE A 187 9.55 -2.83 1.10
C ILE A 187 8.26 -3.54 1.48
N ARG A 188 8.29 -4.35 2.55
CA ARG A 188 7.11 -5.01 3.10
C ARG A 188 6.59 -4.23 4.30
N THR A 189 5.29 -3.98 4.35
CA THR A 189 4.61 -3.29 5.45
C THR A 189 3.42 -4.09 5.96
N ASP A 190 3.01 -3.84 7.19
CA ASP A 190 1.76 -4.33 7.78
C ASP A 190 0.53 -3.45 7.45
N ILE A 191 0.74 -2.36 6.69
CA ILE A 191 -0.34 -1.49 6.23
C ILE A 191 -1.33 -2.30 5.39
N PRO A 192 -2.64 -2.26 5.69
CA PRO A 192 -3.66 -2.85 4.83
C PRO A 192 -3.79 -2.02 3.56
N ILE A 193 -3.39 -2.57 2.42
CA ILE A 193 -3.53 -1.94 1.11
C ILE A 193 -4.61 -2.71 0.32
N PHE A 194 -5.44 -2.00 -0.45
CA PHE A 194 -6.50 -2.56 -1.31
C PHE A 194 -6.35 -2.08 -2.76
N MET A 195 -7.10 -2.69 -3.68
CA MET A 195 -7.16 -2.27 -5.09
C MET A 195 -7.48 -0.77 -5.19
N GLY A 196 -6.69 -0.02 -5.96
CA GLY A 196 -6.81 1.46 -6.07
C GLY A 196 -5.73 2.23 -5.29
N ASN A 197 -5.08 1.60 -4.30
CA ASN A 197 -3.84 2.15 -3.71
C ASN A 197 -2.61 1.98 -4.61
N SER A 198 -2.66 1.05 -5.57
CA SER A 198 -1.55 0.80 -6.51
C SER A 198 -1.11 2.10 -7.18
N GLY A 199 0.19 2.37 -7.13
CA GLY A 199 0.81 3.59 -7.62
C GLY A 199 0.87 4.75 -6.62
N GLY A 200 0.17 4.64 -5.48
CA GLY A 200 0.19 5.65 -4.43
C GLY A 200 1.50 5.67 -3.64
N PRO A 201 1.82 6.79 -2.97
CA PRO A 201 3.08 6.94 -2.25
C PRO A 201 3.10 6.13 -0.94
N LEU A 202 4.28 5.59 -0.63
CA LEU A 202 4.69 5.18 0.70
C LEU A 202 5.74 6.17 1.19
N ILE A 203 5.48 6.83 2.33
CA ILE A 203 6.35 7.87 2.88
C ILE A 203 6.81 7.55 4.30
N ASP A 204 7.96 8.11 4.68
CA ASP A 204 8.41 8.10 6.07
C ASP A 204 7.70 9.17 6.91
N LEU A 205 7.94 9.15 8.23
CA LEU A 205 7.40 10.16 9.14
C LEU A 205 8.03 11.56 8.97
N ASN A 206 8.90 11.79 8.00
CA ASN A 206 9.42 13.11 7.67
C ASN A 206 8.80 13.66 6.37
N GLY A 207 7.89 12.90 5.74
CA GLY A 207 7.22 13.31 4.51
C GLY A 207 8.01 13.01 3.23
N ASN A 208 9.07 12.21 3.31
CA ASN A 208 9.86 11.82 2.15
C ASN A 208 9.27 10.58 1.48
N LEU A 209 9.22 10.59 0.15
CA LEU A 209 8.80 9.44 -0.64
C LEU A 209 9.86 8.34 -0.58
N ILE A 210 9.51 7.19 0.00
CA ILE A 210 10.41 6.04 0.13
C ILE A 210 10.00 4.86 -0.78
N GLY A 211 8.79 4.87 -1.33
CA GLY A 211 8.38 3.88 -2.31
C GLY A 211 7.01 4.16 -2.92
N ILE A 212 6.62 3.28 -3.84
CA ILE A 212 5.31 3.29 -4.50
C ILE A 212 4.57 1.99 -4.17
N ASN A 213 3.38 2.10 -3.59
CA ASN A 213 2.54 0.97 -3.21
C ASN A 213 2.16 0.19 -4.47
N GLY A 214 2.46 -1.10 -4.56
CA GLY A 214 2.31 -1.82 -5.82
C GLY A 214 1.60 -3.16 -5.74
N ALA A 215 1.79 -3.91 -4.65
CA ALA A 215 1.24 -5.25 -4.54
C ALA A 215 0.74 -5.56 -3.15
N ILE A 216 -0.22 -6.49 -3.09
CA ILE A 216 -0.80 -6.98 -1.86
C ILE A 216 -0.76 -8.50 -1.91
N ILE A 217 -0.29 -9.12 -0.82
CA ILE A 217 -0.44 -10.56 -0.58
C ILE A 217 -1.49 -10.74 0.50
N PHE A 218 -2.70 -11.12 0.09
CA PHE A 218 -3.91 -11.13 0.94
C PHE A 218 -3.93 -12.22 2.03
N ILE A 219 -3.00 -13.17 2.01
CA ILE A 219 -2.99 -14.28 2.97
C ILE A 219 -2.44 -13.84 4.31
N ASN A 220 -1.33 -13.10 4.25
CA ASN A 220 -0.56 -12.67 5.40
C ASN A 220 -0.76 -11.17 5.67
N LYS A 221 -1.73 -10.52 5.01
CA LYS A 221 -2.01 -9.08 5.10
C LYS A 221 -0.79 -8.19 4.83
N ASN A 222 0.23 -8.74 4.16
CA ASN A 222 1.43 -7.98 3.85
C ASN A 222 1.22 -7.19 2.56
N SER A 223 1.63 -5.94 2.61
CA SER A 223 1.64 -5.06 1.47
C SER A 223 3.07 -4.76 1.06
N TYR A 224 3.27 -4.54 -0.24
CA TYR A 224 4.58 -4.37 -0.83
C TYR A 224 4.65 -3.10 -1.67
N ALA A 225 5.71 -2.33 -1.44
CA ALA A 225 6.03 -1.15 -2.20
C ALA A 225 7.34 -1.32 -2.97
N ILE A 226 7.37 -0.74 -4.17
CA ILE A 226 8.58 -0.62 -5.00
C ILE A 226 9.46 0.46 -4.36
N PRO A 227 10.73 0.17 -3.99
CA PRO A 227 11.59 1.16 -3.36
C PRO A 227 11.90 2.32 -4.30
N ILE A 228 11.86 3.54 -3.76
CA ILE A 228 12.04 4.75 -4.59
C ILE A 228 13.40 4.78 -5.29
N HIS A 229 14.46 4.24 -4.68
CA HIS A 229 15.81 4.28 -5.25
C HIS A 229 15.90 3.52 -6.60
N GLN A 230 15.12 2.44 -6.77
CA GLN A 230 15.10 1.68 -8.02
C GLN A 230 14.47 2.49 -9.17
N ILE A 231 13.43 3.26 -8.84
CA ILE A 231 12.75 4.11 -9.81
C ILE A 231 13.66 5.29 -10.17
N MET A 232 14.27 5.93 -9.17
CA MET A 232 15.12 7.10 -9.36
C MET A 232 16.39 6.80 -10.14
N ALA A 233 16.98 5.60 -9.98
CA ALA A 233 18.10 5.15 -10.81
C ALA A 233 17.78 5.08 -12.31
N LYS A 234 16.49 5.11 -12.68
CA LYS A 234 15.99 5.02 -14.06
C LYS A 234 15.20 6.26 -14.50
N ILE A 235 15.16 7.33 -13.69
CA ILE A 235 14.26 8.46 -13.93
C ILE A 235 14.52 9.18 -15.25
N GLU A 236 15.78 9.37 -15.64
CA GLU A 236 16.12 10.06 -16.90
C GLU A 236 15.72 9.24 -18.13
N ALA A 237 15.87 7.92 -18.09
CA ALA A 237 15.37 7.04 -19.14
C ALA A 237 13.83 7.09 -19.24
N LEU A 238 13.13 7.15 -18.10
CA LEU A 238 11.67 7.31 -18.08
C LEU A 238 11.24 8.65 -18.68
N LYS A 239 11.96 9.74 -18.38
CA LYS A 239 11.67 11.08 -18.93
C LYS A 239 11.82 11.12 -20.45
N LYS A 240 12.80 10.40 -21.01
CA LYS A 240 13.01 10.25 -22.46
C LYS A 240 11.94 9.44 -23.18
N GLY A 241 11.00 8.84 -22.45
CA GLY A 241 9.90 8.07 -23.02
C GLY A 241 10.17 6.57 -23.12
N ASN A 242 11.26 6.07 -22.52
CA ASN A 242 11.71 4.70 -22.76
C ASN A 242 10.80 3.69 -22.04
N ARG A 243 10.47 2.60 -22.75
CA ARG A 243 10.02 1.36 -22.11
C ARG A 243 11.26 0.62 -21.64
N ILE A 244 11.49 0.63 -20.33
CA ILE A 244 12.71 0.11 -19.73
C ILE A 244 12.55 -1.39 -19.52
N ALA A 245 13.47 -2.19 -20.06
CA ALA A 245 13.56 -3.60 -19.72
C ALA A 245 13.85 -3.73 -18.22
N GLY A 246 13.03 -4.48 -17.50
CA GLY A 246 13.28 -4.73 -16.09
C GLY A 246 14.12 -5.98 -15.87
N VAL A 247 14.64 -6.08 -14.66
CA VAL A 247 15.45 -7.22 -14.24
C VAL A 247 14.54 -8.43 -14.04
N LEU A 248 14.84 -9.52 -14.73
CA LEU A 248 14.18 -10.80 -14.49
C LEU A 248 14.84 -11.54 -13.32
N PRO A 249 14.10 -12.40 -12.61
CA PRO A 249 14.66 -13.11 -11.45
C PRO A 249 15.52 -14.28 -11.88
N SER A 250 16.59 -14.50 -11.14
CA SER A 250 17.41 -15.70 -11.31
C SER A 250 16.64 -16.97 -10.92
N LEU A 251 17.15 -18.14 -11.32
CA LEU A 251 16.61 -19.43 -10.86
C LEU A 251 16.60 -19.53 -9.33
N LYS A 252 17.67 -19.04 -8.68
CA LYS A 252 17.75 -18.97 -7.22
C LYS A 252 16.61 -18.13 -6.62
N ASP A 253 16.35 -16.96 -7.20
CA ASP A 253 15.24 -16.10 -6.77
C ASP A 253 13.90 -16.81 -6.90
N GLN A 254 13.68 -17.54 -8.00
CA GLN A 254 12.45 -18.31 -8.20
C GLN A 254 12.25 -19.37 -7.12
N VAL A 255 13.31 -20.08 -6.75
CA VAL A 255 13.27 -21.10 -5.69
C VAL A 255 12.99 -20.45 -4.34
N ASP A 256 13.69 -19.38 -4.00
CA ASP A 256 13.52 -18.70 -2.71
C ASP A 256 12.12 -18.09 -2.56
N ILE A 257 11.57 -17.52 -3.63
CA ILE A 257 10.20 -16.97 -3.63
C ILE A 257 9.15 -18.08 -3.43
N ARG A 258 9.34 -19.25 -4.04
CA ARG A 258 8.43 -20.40 -3.86
C ARG A 258 8.45 -20.92 -2.43
N LYS A 259 9.58 -20.83 -1.72
CA LYS A 259 9.65 -21.20 -0.29
C LYS A 259 8.81 -20.26 0.58
N GLU A 260 8.65 -19.00 0.20
CA GLU A 260 7.84 -18.02 0.94
C GLU A 260 6.32 -18.12 0.64
N ILE A 261 5.92 -18.66 -0.50
CA ILE A 261 4.52 -18.77 -0.93
C ILE A 261 4.12 -20.25 -1.02
N ARG A 262 3.33 -20.75 -0.07
CA ARG A 262 2.90 -22.16 -0.09
C ARG A 262 2.00 -22.45 -1.31
N PRO A 263 1.96 -23.67 -1.87
CA PRO A 263 1.13 -23.97 -3.04
C PRO A 263 -0.37 -23.66 -2.88
N GLY A 264 -0.94 -23.82 -1.67
CA GLY A 264 -2.34 -23.48 -1.37
C GLY A 264 -2.61 -21.98 -1.12
N ASP A 265 -1.55 -21.19 -1.06
CA ASP A 265 -1.62 -19.78 -0.71
C ASP A 265 -2.12 -18.95 -1.92
N MET A 266 -1.66 -19.22 -3.13
CA MET A 266 -2.11 -18.49 -4.34
C MET A 266 -3.61 -18.64 -4.64
N LYS A 267 -4.18 -19.84 -4.48
CA LYS A 267 -5.62 -20.08 -4.62
C LYS A 267 -6.42 -19.30 -3.57
N ARG A 268 -5.93 -19.25 -2.33
CA ARG A 268 -6.52 -18.44 -1.24
C ARG A 268 -6.41 -16.93 -1.50
N ILE A 269 -5.30 -16.45 -2.05
CA ILE A 269 -5.13 -15.04 -2.46
C ILE A 269 -6.20 -14.67 -3.48
N TYR A 270 -6.34 -15.47 -4.52
CA TYR A 270 -7.29 -15.23 -5.59
C TYR A 270 -8.75 -15.22 -5.08
N LEU A 271 -9.11 -16.22 -4.26
CA LEU A 271 -10.45 -16.29 -3.66
C LEU A 271 -10.72 -15.12 -2.70
N ARG A 272 -9.74 -14.69 -1.89
CA ARG A 272 -9.88 -13.52 -1.03
C ARG A 272 -10.00 -12.22 -1.83
N LEU A 273 -9.19 -12.06 -2.89
CA LEU A 273 -9.27 -10.93 -3.81
C LEU A 273 -10.67 -10.79 -4.41
N TRP A 274 -11.19 -11.90 -4.94
CA TRP A 274 -12.51 -11.94 -5.55
C TRP A 274 -13.62 -11.66 -4.53
N ARG A 275 -13.58 -12.31 -3.36
CA ARG A 275 -14.58 -12.10 -2.29
C ARG A 275 -14.56 -10.68 -1.73
N SER A 276 -13.38 -10.11 -1.46
CA SER A 276 -13.26 -8.74 -0.95
C SER A 276 -13.70 -7.70 -1.98
N PHE A 277 -13.44 -7.94 -3.28
CA PHE A 277 -13.95 -7.10 -4.36
C PHE A 277 -15.47 -7.22 -4.50
N TYR A 278 -16.01 -8.45 -4.45
CA TYR A 278 -17.44 -8.72 -4.48
C TYR A 278 -18.15 -8.04 -3.32
N ASP A 279 -17.68 -8.20 -2.08
CA ASP A 279 -18.26 -7.58 -0.89
C ASP A 279 -18.28 -6.05 -0.96
N MET A 280 -17.23 -5.45 -1.54
CA MET A 280 -17.06 -4.00 -1.64
C MET A 280 -17.93 -3.36 -2.73
N THR A 281 -18.19 -4.08 -3.82
CA THR A 281 -18.90 -3.53 -5.00
C THR A 281 -20.35 -3.99 -5.11
N ILE A 282 -20.61 -5.31 -4.99
CA ILE A 282 -21.91 -5.92 -5.30
C ILE A 282 -22.58 -6.49 -4.04
N GLY A 283 -21.81 -7.13 -3.17
CA GLY A 283 -22.31 -7.83 -1.98
C GLY A 283 -22.95 -6.92 -0.94
N ARG A 284 -22.54 -5.65 -0.83
CA ARG A 284 -23.25 -4.65 0.00
C ARG A 284 -24.62 -4.31 -0.59
N ALA A 285 -24.72 -4.06 -1.89
CA ALA A 285 -25.98 -3.78 -2.56
C ALA A 285 -26.94 -4.98 -2.49
N LEU A 286 -26.46 -6.20 -2.74
CA LEU A 286 -27.28 -7.42 -2.64
C LEU A 286 -27.71 -7.72 -1.21
N ARG A 287 -26.86 -7.51 -0.20
CA ARG A 287 -27.27 -7.65 1.21
C ARG A 287 -28.31 -6.60 1.61
N PHE A 288 -28.19 -5.38 1.09
CA PHE A 288 -29.17 -4.33 1.29
C PHE A 288 -30.51 -4.68 0.62
N ILE A 289 -30.50 -5.09 -0.65
CA ILE A 289 -31.68 -5.56 -1.39
C ILE A 289 -32.28 -6.78 -0.69
N LYS A 290 -31.48 -7.74 -0.23
CA LYS A 290 -31.97 -8.92 0.50
C LYS A 290 -32.58 -8.55 1.86
N LYS A 291 -32.00 -7.59 2.59
CA LYS A 291 -32.58 -7.05 3.83
C LYS A 291 -33.87 -6.28 3.57
N TRP A 292 -33.90 -5.47 2.51
CA TRP A 292 -35.06 -4.71 2.08
C TRP A 292 -36.20 -5.62 1.61
N TRP A 293 -35.89 -6.63 0.79
CA TRP A 293 -36.82 -7.66 0.33
C TRP A 293 -37.36 -8.50 1.49
N LYS A 294 -36.51 -8.91 2.44
CA LYS A 294 -36.99 -9.54 3.68
C LYS A 294 -37.88 -8.61 4.52
N LYS A 295 -37.58 -7.31 4.57
CA LYS A 295 -38.40 -6.34 5.32
C LYS A 295 -39.79 -6.13 4.68
N ILE A 296 -39.89 -6.22 3.36
CA ILE A 296 -41.13 -5.95 2.61
C ILE A 296 -41.95 -7.23 2.37
N PHE A 297 -41.29 -8.35 2.10
CA PHE A 297 -41.94 -9.56 1.60
C PHE A 297 -41.75 -10.78 2.50
N SER A 298 -41.09 -10.68 3.66
CA SER A 298 -41.21 -11.75 4.66
C SER A 298 -42.55 -11.61 5.38
N PRO A 299 -43.44 -12.61 5.31
CA PRO A 299 -44.68 -12.57 6.06
C PRO A 299 -44.33 -12.47 7.54
N LYS A 300 -44.84 -11.43 8.21
CA LYS A 300 -45.00 -11.50 9.67
C LYS A 300 -46.05 -12.59 9.88
N LEU A 301 -45.62 -13.82 10.13
CA LEU A 301 -46.52 -14.85 10.64
C LEU A 301 -47.09 -14.32 11.97
N PRO A 302 -48.40 -14.04 12.06
CA PRO A 302 -49.02 -13.81 13.34
C PRO A 302 -49.13 -15.20 13.97
N PHE A 303 -48.28 -15.48 14.96
CA PHE A 303 -48.62 -16.54 15.88
C PHE A 303 -49.66 -15.98 16.84
N LEU A 304 -50.76 -16.73 16.86
CA LEU A 304 -51.87 -16.75 17.81
C LEU A 304 -51.40 -16.60 19.27
N GLU A 305 -52.30 -16.00 20.07
CA GLU A 305 -52.41 -15.97 21.55
C GLU A 305 -51.31 -16.64 22.39
#